data_AF-A0A5C7AAF3-F1
#
_entry.id   AF-A0A5C7AAF3-F1
#
_cell.length_a   1.000
_cell.length_b   1.000
_cell.length_c   1.000
_cell.angle_alpha   90.00
_cell.angle_beta   90.00
_cell.angle_gamma   90.00
#
_symmetry.space_group_name_H-M   'P 1'
#
loop_
_entity.id
_entity.type
_entity.pdbx_description
1 polymer ?
#
loop_
_entity_poly.entity_id
_entity_poly.type
_entity_poly.pdbx_seq_one_letter_code
_entity_poly.pdbx_strand_id
1 'polypeptide(L)'
;MSARTRYAFNDPPLQEPAMNMTSPTTHRSERAALTPSAHQDPADFEALVHALQHPHLVFGDAADPDLVARCELADWEGSAAALKRVLQRSGLTAANALQLLRLAGDFTRLHHIRLDGAPWFCTFEMDDDCWVRYDVHTCLDYDHASIWDSRYDDLLTKHNLDRERFYLRFLDSGPR
;
A
#
# COMPACT_ATOMS: atom_id res chain seq x y z
N MET A 1 -69.50 8.01 -39.24
CA MET A 1 -68.20 7.33 -39.45
C MET A 1 -68.12 6.17 -38.45
N SER A 2 -68.58 4.97 -38.86
CA SER A 2 -67.79 3.72 -38.99
C SER A 2 -66.97 3.36 -37.73
N ALA A 3 -67.47 2.48 -36.85
CA ALA A 3 -67.47 0.99 -36.94
C ALA A 3 -66.07 0.42 -36.60
N ARG A 4 -65.85 -0.27 -35.47
CA ARG A 4 -65.95 -1.74 -35.24
C ARG A 4 -64.74 -2.09 -34.32
N THR A 5 -64.64 -3.11 -33.45
CA THR A 5 -65.38 -4.33 -33.11
C THR A 5 -64.86 -4.82 -31.74
N ARG A 6 -65.70 -5.64 -31.08
CA ARG A 6 -65.61 -6.27 -29.76
C ARG A 6 -64.80 -7.59 -29.68
N TYR A 7 -64.76 -8.12 -28.45
CA TYR A 7 -64.58 -9.50 -27.96
C TYR A 7 -63.13 -9.89 -27.58
N ALA A 8 -62.79 -10.02 -26.29
CA ALA A 8 -63.22 -10.97 -25.24
C ALA A 8 -62.44 -12.29 -25.31
N PHE A 9 -61.78 -12.70 -24.22
CA PHE A 9 -61.75 -14.08 -23.71
C PHE A 9 -61.12 -14.11 -22.29
N ASN A 10 -61.80 -14.83 -21.39
CA ASN A 10 -61.50 -15.03 -19.97
C ASN A 10 -60.37 -16.06 -19.71
N ASP A 11 -59.61 -15.81 -18.63
CA ASP A 11 -59.02 -16.70 -17.60
C ASP A 11 -58.07 -17.87 -17.98
N PRO A 12 -57.11 -18.33 -17.10
CA PRO A 12 -57.16 -18.39 -15.61
C PRO A 12 -55.87 -17.95 -14.86
N PRO A 13 -55.84 -17.95 -13.50
CA PRO A 13 -54.63 -17.62 -12.74
C PRO A 13 -53.66 -18.80 -12.74
N LEU A 14 -52.37 -18.54 -12.92
CA LEU A 14 -51.33 -19.57 -12.85
C LEU A 14 -50.42 -19.37 -11.63
N GLN A 15 -50.63 -20.28 -10.68
CA GLN A 15 -49.78 -20.79 -9.61
C GLN A 15 -48.32 -20.33 -9.55
N GLU A 16 -47.92 -19.94 -8.34
CA GLU A 16 -46.53 -19.89 -7.89
C GLU A 16 -45.80 -21.21 -8.13
N PRO A 17 -44.56 -21.18 -8.63
CA PRO A 17 -43.59 -22.22 -8.36
C PRO A 17 -42.71 -21.78 -7.18
N ALA A 18 -42.82 -22.53 -6.08
CA ALA A 18 -41.78 -22.60 -5.06
C ALA A 18 -40.47 -23.07 -5.73
N MET A 19 -39.43 -22.24 -5.68
CA MET A 19 -38.07 -22.66 -5.99
C MET A 19 -37.17 -22.38 -4.79
N ASN A 20 -36.96 -23.44 -4.01
CA ASN A 20 -35.74 -23.64 -3.23
C ASN A 20 -34.56 -23.65 -4.20
N MET A 21 -33.72 -22.63 -4.15
CA MET A 21 -32.36 -22.67 -4.71
C MET A 21 -31.42 -22.08 -3.69
N THR A 22 -30.87 -23.00 -2.89
CA THR A 22 -29.67 -22.88 -2.08
C THR A 22 -28.60 -21.99 -2.72
N SER A 23 -28.05 -21.10 -1.89
CA SER A 23 -26.83 -20.34 -2.12
C SER A 23 -25.70 -21.23 -2.65
N PRO A 24 -24.96 -20.82 -3.69
CA PRO A 24 -23.57 -21.17 -3.82
C PRO A 24 -22.74 -20.06 -3.17
N THR A 25 -22.48 -20.24 -1.87
CA THR A 25 -21.34 -19.63 -1.20
C THR A 25 -20.10 -20.04 -2.00
N THR A 26 -19.64 -19.17 -2.90
CA THR A 26 -18.35 -19.36 -3.54
C THR A 26 -17.30 -18.95 -2.51
N HIS A 27 -17.02 -19.87 -1.59
CA HIS A 27 -15.76 -19.90 -0.86
C HIS A 27 -14.65 -20.06 -1.90
N ARG A 28 -14.16 -18.95 -2.45
CA ARG A 28 -12.82 -18.92 -3.01
C ARG A 28 -11.87 -18.92 -1.81
N SER A 29 -11.71 -20.11 -1.21
CA SER A 29 -10.54 -20.44 -0.42
C SER A 29 -9.35 -20.45 -1.38
N GLU A 30 -8.84 -19.27 -1.71
CA GLU A 30 -7.42 -19.15 -1.97
C GLU A 30 -6.75 -19.32 -0.61
N ARG A 31 -6.46 -20.58 -0.29
CA ARG A 31 -5.36 -20.89 0.62
C ARG A 31 -4.17 -20.13 0.06
N ALA A 32 -3.83 -19.01 0.69
CA ALA A 32 -2.51 -18.44 0.59
C ALA A 32 -1.55 -19.62 0.83
N ALA A 33 -0.88 -20.05 -0.24
CA ALA A 33 0.23 -20.96 -0.09
C ALA A 33 1.14 -20.32 0.95
N LEU A 34 1.42 -21.02 2.04
CA LEU A 34 2.42 -20.63 3.02
C LEU A 34 3.72 -20.46 2.23
N THR A 35 4.00 -19.23 1.81
CA THR A 35 5.26 -18.84 1.22
C THR A 35 6.34 -19.17 2.26
N PRO A 36 7.50 -19.69 1.83
CA PRO A 36 8.60 -19.90 2.74
C PRO A 36 8.83 -18.62 3.52
N SER A 37 8.82 -18.70 4.86
CA SER A 37 9.11 -17.55 5.72
C SER A 37 10.46 -17.02 5.27
N ALA A 38 10.46 -15.85 4.62
CA ALA A 38 11.67 -15.27 4.08
C ALA A 38 12.60 -15.02 5.25
N HIS A 39 13.66 -15.83 5.35
CA HIS A 39 14.63 -15.71 6.43
C HIS A 39 15.24 -14.31 6.31
N GLN A 40 14.95 -13.46 7.27
CA GLN A 40 15.50 -12.10 7.31
C GLN A 40 16.96 -12.21 7.76
N ASP A 41 17.87 -11.58 7.02
CA ASP A 41 19.21 -11.31 7.54
C ASP A 41 19.08 -10.25 8.64
N PRO A 42 19.55 -10.51 9.87
CA PRO A 42 19.52 -9.52 10.95
C PRO A 42 20.16 -8.18 10.57
N ALA A 43 21.25 -8.20 9.80
CA ALA A 43 21.96 -6.99 9.39
C ALA A 43 21.13 -6.14 8.42
N ASP A 44 20.45 -6.78 7.47
CA ASP A 44 19.56 -6.08 6.52
C ASP A 44 18.35 -5.48 7.23
N PHE A 45 17.81 -6.18 8.23
CA PHE A 45 16.70 -5.69 9.03
C PHE A 45 17.10 -4.46 9.86
N GLU A 46 18.24 -4.51 10.55
CA GLU A 46 18.78 -3.37 11.30
C GLU A 46 19.05 -2.17 10.37
N ALA A 47 19.64 -2.42 9.20
CA ALA A 47 19.87 -1.38 8.19
C ALA A 47 18.55 -0.76 7.69
N LEU A 48 17.49 -1.55 7.50
CA LEU A 48 16.16 -1.06 7.12
C LEU A 48 15.56 -0.15 8.20
N VAL A 49 15.57 -0.58 9.46
CA VAL A 49 15.04 0.21 10.57
C VAL A 49 15.79 1.54 10.69
N HIS A 50 17.12 1.50 10.61
CA HIS A 50 17.95 2.70 10.67
C HIS A 50 17.68 3.66 9.50
N ALA A 51 17.51 3.12 8.28
CA ALA A 51 17.16 3.90 7.10
C ALA A 51 15.77 4.55 7.18
N LEU A 52 14.77 3.83 7.73
CA LEU A 52 13.43 4.36 7.96
C LEU A 52 13.42 5.47 9.01
N GLN A 53 14.20 5.31 10.07
CA GLN A 53 14.29 6.26 11.18
C GLN A 53 15.00 7.55 10.79
N HIS A 54 16.01 7.47 9.92
CA HIS A 54 16.88 8.58 9.55
C HIS A 54 16.83 8.85 8.04
N PRO A 55 15.86 9.67 7.57
CA PRO A 55 15.62 9.92 6.15
C PRO A 55 16.86 10.37 5.37
N HIS A 56 17.76 11.16 5.97
CA HIS A 56 18.98 11.62 5.29
C HIS A 56 19.88 10.48 4.78
N LEU A 57 19.81 9.28 5.38
CA LEU A 57 20.57 8.10 4.93
C LEU A 57 20.07 7.55 3.59
N VAL A 58 18.79 7.78 3.29
CA VAL A 58 18.13 7.33 2.06
C VAL A 58 18.09 8.46 1.03
N PHE A 59 17.64 9.63 1.48
CA PHE A 59 17.33 10.78 0.63
C PHE A 59 18.53 11.72 0.42
N GLY A 60 19.60 11.59 1.21
CA GLY A 60 20.79 12.42 1.07
C GLY A 60 20.48 13.89 1.33
N ASP A 61 20.93 14.78 0.44
CA ASP A 61 20.74 16.23 0.51
C ASP A 61 19.28 16.69 0.28
N ALA A 62 18.41 15.80 -0.19
CA ALA A 62 16.97 16.07 -0.29
C ALA A 62 16.29 16.11 1.09
N ALA A 63 16.90 15.54 2.14
CA ALA A 63 16.38 15.54 3.50
C ALA A 63 17.36 16.22 4.46
N ASP A 64 16.83 16.98 5.43
CA ASP A 64 17.69 17.61 6.43
C ASP A 64 18.33 16.53 7.35
N PRO A 65 19.63 16.64 7.70
CA PRO A 65 20.33 15.63 8.50
C PRO A 65 19.70 15.37 9.87
N ASP A 66 19.12 16.41 10.47
CA ASP A 66 18.49 16.35 11.80
C ASP A 66 17.04 15.83 11.74
N LEU A 67 16.51 15.57 10.55
CA LEU A 67 15.17 15.03 10.38
C LEU A 67 15.14 13.58 10.85
N VAL A 68 14.16 13.27 11.70
CA VAL A 68 13.88 11.92 12.19
C VAL A 68 12.45 11.58 11.86
N ALA A 69 12.22 10.41 11.26
CA ALA A 69 10.88 9.98 10.91
C ALA A 69 10.04 9.70 12.17
N ARG A 70 8.75 10.05 12.09
CA ARG A 70 7.75 9.74 13.12
C ARG A 70 7.14 8.38 12.83
N CYS A 71 6.66 7.69 13.87
CA CYS A 71 6.03 6.39 13.73
C CYS A 71 4.72 6.29 14.53
N GLU A 72 3.81 5.45 14.05
CA GLU A 72 2.46 5.27 14.61
C GLU A 72 2.43 4.90 16.09
N LEU A 73 3.36 4.04 16.54
CA LEU A 73 3.39 3.55 17.92
C LEU A 73 4.08 4.50 18.90
N ALA A 74 4.46 5.70 18.47
CA ALA A 74 5.20 6.72 19.23
C ALA A 74 6.59 6.27 19.75
N ASP A 75 7.02 5.04 19.49
CA ASP A 75 8.40 4.57 19.68
C ASP A 75 8.84 3.61 18.54
N TRP A 76 10.14 3.65 18.26
CA TRP A 76 10.75 2.87 17.17
C TRP A 76 10.93 1.39 17.50
N GLU A 77 10.98 1.01 18.78
CA GLU A 77 11.14 -0.38 19.19
C GLU A 77 9.89 -1.21 18.85
N GLY A 78 8.72 -0.70 19.23
CA GLY A 78 7.43 -1.27 18.87
C GLY A 78 7.21 -1.27 17.35
N SER A 79 7.58 -0.18 16.68
CA SER A 79 7.47 -0.05 15.23
C SER A 79 8.37 -1.04 14.48
N ALA A 80 9.60 -1.26 14.94
CA ALA A 80 10.49 -2.28 14.39
C ALA A 80 9.95 -3.70 14.62
N ALA A 81 9.42 -3.99 15.82
CA ALA A 81 8.80 -5.28 16.10
C ALA A 81 7.59 -5.55 15.18
N ALA A 82 6.77 -4.53 14.90
CA ALA A 82 5.65 -4.62 13.96
C ALA A 82 6.11 -4.80 12.51
N LEU A 83 7.08 -4.01 12.06
CA LEU A 83 7.71 -4.17 10.74
C LEU A 83 8.21 -5.61 10.54
N LYS A 84 8.91 -6.16 11.53
CA LYS A 84 9.43 -7.54 11.46
C LYS A 84 8.33 -8.56 11.22
N ARG A 85 7.19 -8.45 11.91
CA ARG A 85 6.04 -9.34 11.72
C ARG A 85 5.42 -9.18 10.34
N VAL A 86 5.24 -7.94 9.88
CA VAL A 86 4.73 -7.67 8.53
C VAL A 86 5.64 -8.28 7.47
N LEU A 87 6.96 -8.08 7.55
CA LEU A 87 7.93 -8.67 6.62
C LEU A 87 7.86 -10.21 6.60
N GLN A 88 7.80 -10.83 7.79
CA GLN A 88 7.70 -12.28 7.92
C GLN A 88 6.42 -12.85 7.29
N ARG A 89 5.28 -12.16 7.48
CA ARG A 89 3.97 -12.62 7.03
C ARG A 89 3.69 -12.32 5.55
N SER A 90 4.18 -11.18 5.06
CA SER A 90 4.09 -10.80 3.65
C SER A 90 5.04 -11.59 2.74
N GLY A 91 6.12 -12.13 3.30
CA GLY A 91 7.23 -12.69 2.51
C GLY A 91 8.16 -11.61 1.92
N LEU A 92 7.96 -10.33 2.28
CA LEU A 92 8.87 -9.25 1.90
C LEU A 92 10.18 -9.35 2.69
N THR A 93 11.31 -9.19 2.00
CA THR A 93 12.63 -9.14 2.65
C THR A 93 12.97 -7.70 3.03
N ALA A 94 13.74 -7.54 4.11
CA ALA A 94 14.28 -6.23 4.48
C ALA A 94 15.15 -5.62 3.36
N ALA A 95 15.90 -6.46 2.64
CA ALA A 95 16.68 -6.04 1.48
C ALA A 95 15.82 -5.44 0.36
N ASN A 96 14.67 -6.04 0.04
CA ASN A 96 13.75 -5.51 -0.97
C ASN A 96 13.15 -4.16 -0.51
N ALA A 97 12.73 -4.06 0.75
CA ALA A 97 12.23 -2.81 1.32
C ALA A 97 13.30 -1.69 1.30
N LEU A 98 14.55 -2.03 1.61
CA LEU A 98 15.69 -1.12 1.47
C LEU A 98 15.92 -0.68 0.02
N GLN A 99 15.78 -1.60 -0.93
CA GLN A 99 15.91 -1.27 -2.36
C GLN A 99 14.83 -0.28 -2.80
N LEU A 100 13.57 -0.46 -2.36
CA LEU A 100 12.49 0.50 -2.59
C LEU A 100 12.84 1.88 -2.02
N LEU A 101 13.29 1.94 -0.76
CA LEU A 101 13.70 3.20 -0.12
C LEU A 101 14.82 3.89 -0.91
N ARG A 102 15.88 3.15 -1.25
CA ARG A 102 17.03 3.71 -2.01
C ARG A 102 16.60 4.28 -3.35
N LEU A 103 15.71 3.58 -4.06
CA LEU A 103 15.19 4.05 -5.34
C LEU A 103 14.35 5.33 -5.19
N ALA A 104 13.56 5.47 -4.12
CA ALA A 104 12.89 6.72 -3.80
C ALA A 104 13.88 7.86 -3.49
N GLY A 105 14.98 7.56 -2.79
CA GLY A 105 16.07 8.49 -2.54
C GLY A 105 16.74 8.97 -3.84
N ASP A 106 17.06 8.04 -4.75
CA ASP A 106 17.62 8.38 -6.06
C ASP A 106 16.65 9.21 -6.88
N PHE A 107 15.37 8.85 -6.86
CA PHE A 107 14.30 9.54 -7.58
C PHE A 107 14.15 10.99 -7.13
N THR A 108 14.05 11.24 -5.82
CA THR A 108 13.94 12.59 -5.26
C THR A 108 15.15 13.45 -5.60
N ARG A 109 16.37 12.91 -5.50
CA ARG A 109 17.61 13.63 -5.88
C ARG A 109 17.66 13.96 -7.36
N LEU A 110 17.34 12.99 -8.22
CA LEU A 110 17.35 13.17 -9.68
C LEU A 110 16.39 14.29 -10.12
N HIS A 111 15.28 14.44 -9.40
CA HIS A 111 14.23 15.41 -9.72
C HIS A 111 14.26 16.65 -8.84
N HIS A 112 15.29 16.82 -8.00
CA HIS A 112 15.46 17.95 -7.08
C HIS A 112 14.25 18.18 -6.16
N ILE A 113 13.58 17.10 -5.74
CA ILE A 113 12.44 17.13 -4.83
C ILE A 113 12.98 17.06 -3.41
N ARG A 114 12.81 18.15 -2.64
CA ARG A 114 13.18 18.19 -1.23
C ARG A 114 12.05 17.67 -0.35
N LEU A 115 12.42 17.07 0.78
CA LEU A 115 11.50 16.75 1.86
C LEU A 115 11.12 18.04 2.61
N ASP A 116 9.86 18.13 3.03
CA ASP A 116 9.32 19.21 3.87
C ASP A 116 8.54 18.61 5.05
N GLY A 117 9.27 18.27 6.11
CA GLY A 117 8.73 17.63 7.31
C GLY A 117 9.15 16.16 7.47
N ALA A 118 8.89 15.62 8.67
CA ALA A 118 9.32 14.27 9.03
C ALA A 118 8.44 13.22 8.33
N PRO A 119 9.02 12.21 7.65
CA PRO A 119 8.25 11.10 7.13
C PRO A 119 7.46 10.38 8.22
N TRP A 120 6.33 9.80 7.84
CA TRP A 120 5.47 9.04 8.74
C TRP A 120 5.49 7.55 8.41
N PHE A 121 5.93 6.74 9.38
CA PHE A 121 5.92 5.28 9.29
C PHE A 121 4.73 4.68 10.02
N CYS A 122 3.97 3.81 9.37
CA CYS A 122 2.90 3.05 10.00
C CYS A 122 2.84 1.60 9.49
N THR A 123 2.27 0.74 10.32
CA THR A 123 2.16 -0.70 10.03
C THR A 123 0.73 -1.12 10.22
N PHE A 124 0.26 -2.04 9.39
CA PHE A 124 -1.08 -2.57 9.47
C PHE A 124 -1.03 -4.09 9.49
N GLU A 125 -1.76 -4.68 10.44
CA GLU A 125 -1.87 -6.12 10.62
C GLU A 125 -3.33 -6.47 10.98
N MET A 126 -4.01 -7.24 10.12
CA MET A 126 -5.30 -7.90 10.38
C MET A 126 -5.22 -9.37 9.95
N ASP A 127 -6.17 -10.24 10.29
CA ASP A 127 -6.07 -11.70 10.07
C ASP A 127 -5.83 -12.14 8.61
N ASP A 128 -6.28 -11.35 7.65
CA ASP A 128 -6.24 -11.60 6.20
C ASP A 128 -5.31 -10.64 5.44
N ASP A 129 -4.83 -9.58 6.09
CA ASP A 129 -4.05 -8.54 5.43
C ASP A 129 -2.90 -8.00 6.30
N CYS A 130 -1.78 -7.63 5.67
CA CYS A 130 -0.70 -6.92 6.34
C CYS A 130 0.08 -6.04 5.35
N TRP A 131 0.54 -4.89 5.82
CA TRP A 131 1.37 -3.98 5.04
C TRP A 131 2.08 -2.96 5.92
N VAL A 132 3.11 -2.32 5.37
CA VAL A 132 3.72 -1.12 5.94
C VAL A 132 3.60 0.04 4.98
N ARG A 133 3.55 1.26 5.52
CA ARG A 133 3.51 2.49 4.76
C ARG A 133 4.51 3.50 5.29
N TYR A 134 5.18 4.18 4.37
CA TYR A 134 6.14 5.23 4.63
C TYR A 134 5.76 6.47 3.81
N ASP A 135 5.13 7.43 4.47
CA ASP A 135 4.66 8.66 3.84
C ASP A 135 5.79 9.70 3.85
N VAL A 136 6.27 10.09 2.68
CA VAL A 136 7.37 11.05 2.47
C VAL A 136 6.76 12.40 2.10
N HIS A 137 6.88 13.37 3.00
CA HIS A 137 6.38 14.71 2.80
C HIS A 137 7.37 15.56 2.03
N THR A 138 6.91 16.21 0.95
CA THR A 138 7.76 16.95 0.02
C THR A 138 7.43 18.44 0.03
N CYS A 139 8.35 19.25 -0.49
CA CYS A 139 8.14 20.69 -0.70
C CYS A 139 7.16 21.02 -1.85
N LEU A 140 6.58 19.99 -2.48
CA LEU A 140 5.65 20.13 -3.58
C LEU A 140 4.24 20.42 -3.06
N ASP A 141 3.43 21.10 -3.86
CA ASP A 141 1.99 21.13 -3.62
C ASP A 141 1.34 19.78 -3.97
N TYR A 142 0.06 19.63 -3.60
CA TYR A 142 -0.69 18.39 -3.78
C TYR A 142 -0.70 17.87 -5.22
N ASP A 143 -0.95 18.74 -6.20
CA ASP A 143 -1.04 18.35 -7.62
C ASP A 143 0.31 17.84 -8.12
N HIS A 144 1.39 18.53 -7.79
CA HIS A 144 2.74 18.11 -8.16
C HIS A 144 3.16 16.84 -7.43
N ALA A 145 2.87 16.71 -6.12
CA ALA A 145 3.18 15.51 -5.35
C ALA A 145 2.50 14.27 -5.96
N SER A 146 1.23 14.38 -6.37
CA SER A 146 0.49 13.29 -7.03
C SER A 146 1.09 12.89 -8.38
N ILE A 147 1.51 13.87 -9.19
CA ILE A 147 2.21 13.60 -10.46
C ILE A 147 3.50 12.83 -10.20
N TRP A 148 4.30 13.27 -9.24
CA TRP A 148 5.59 12.65 -8.95
C TRP A 148 5.45 11.27 -8.29
N ASP A 149 4.44 11.04 -7.45
CA ASP A 149 4.11 9.70 -6.94
C ASP A 149 3.75 8.74 -8.08
N SER A 150 2.96 9.21 -9.06
CA SER A 150 2.63 8.41 -10.26
C SER A 150 3.88 8.11 -11.12
N ARG A 151 4.80 9.08 -11.24
CA ARG A 151 6.08 8.88 -11.95
C ARG A 151 7.01 7.92 -11.24
N TYR A 152 6.92 7.86 -9.92
CA TYR A 152 7.66 6.88 -9.13
C TYR A 152 7.11 5.47 -9.36
N ASP A 153 5.79 5.30 -9.45
CA ASP A 153 5.18 4.01 -9.81
C ASP A 153 5.60 3.52 -11.20
N ASP A 154 5.69 4.42 -12.18
CA ASP A 154 6.25 4.11 -13.50
C ASP A 154 7.70 3.58 -13.39
N LEU A 155 8.50 4.14 -12.49
CA LEU A 155 9.88 3.72 -12.24
C LEU A 155 9.93 2.35 -11.56
N LEU A 156 9.13 2.12 -10.52
CA LEU A 156 9.03 0.83 -9.85
C LEU A 156 8.68 -0.30 -10.82
N THR A 157 7.70 -0.05 -11.69
CA THR A 157 7.29 -0.97 -12.75
C THR A 157 8.45 -1.31 -13.69
N LYS A 158 9.25 -0.31 -14.10
CA LYS A 158 10.45 -0.54 -14.95
C LYS A 158 11.52 -1.40 -14.28
N HIS A 159 11.62 -1.32 -12.95
CA HIS A 159 12.57 -2.09 -12.17
C HIS A 159 12.03 -3.45 -11.70
N ASN A 160 10.80 -3.82 -12.10
CA ASN A 160 10.07 -5.01 -11.61
C ASN A 160 10.01 -5.05 -10.07
N LEU A 161 9.89 -3.88 -9.44
CA LEU A 161 9.71 -3.74 -8.00
C LEU A 161 8.24 -3.52 -7.72
N ASP A 162 7.69 -4.39 -6.88
CA ASP A 162 6.32 -4.29 -6.44
C ASP A 162 6.23 -3.56 -5.09
N ARG A 163 5.24 -2.66 -4.95
CA ARG A 163 4.87 -2.02 -3.69
C ARG A 163 4.00 -2.92 -2.82
N GLU A 164 3.55 -4.07 -3.31
CA GLU A 164 2.74 -5.00 -2.54
C GLU A 164 3.39 -5.19 -1.16
N ARG A 165 2.68 -4.76 -0.11
CA ARG A 165 3.05 -4.85 1.31
C ARG A 165 4.03 -3.80 1.83
N PHE A 166 4.68 -3.00 0.98
CA PHE A 166 5.50 -1.84 1.37
C PHE A 166 5.17 -0.62 0.50
N TYR A 167 4.32 0.26 1.04
CA TYR A 167 3.85 1.46 0.34
C TYR A 167 4.68 2.68 0.74
N LEU A 168 5.57 3.17 -0.13
CA LEU A 168 6.25 4.44 0.08
C LEU A 168 5.59 5.51 -0.77
N ARG A 169 4.93 6.53 -0.21
CA ARG A 169 4.20 7.56 -0.99
C ARG A 169 4.86 8.92 -0.90
N PHE A 170 4.79 9.70 -1.97
CA PHE A 170 5.08 11.14 -1.92
C PHE A 170 3.82 11.94 -1.65
N LEU A 171 3.85 12.78 -0.61
CA LEU A 171 2.76 13.66 -0.22
C LEU A 171 3.19 15.11 -0.27
N ASP A 172 2.23 16.02 -0.35
CA ASP A 172 2.47 17.43 -0.07
C ASP A 172 2.80 17.63 1.42
N SER A 173 3.50 18.73 1.70
CA SER A 173 3.93 19.26 3.00
C SER A 173 3.47 18.50 4.27
N GLY A 174 4.42 18.13 5.12
CA GLY A 174 4.17 17.30 6.30
C GLY A 174 3.79 18.06 7.56
N PRO A 175 3.29 17.36 8.59
CA PRO A 175 3.13 17.96 9.91
C PRO A 175 4.50 18.44 10.42
N ARG A 176 4.57 19.74 10.76
CA ARG A 176 5.75 20.37 11.34
C ARG A 176 6.04 19.88 12.76
#